data_AF-A0A368LHB3-F1
#
_entry.id   AF-A0A368LHB3-F1
#
_cell.length_a   1.000
_cell.length_b   1.000
_cell.length_c   1.000
_cell.angle_alpha   90.00
_cell.angle_beta   90.00
_cell.angle_gamma   90.00
#
_symmetry.space_group_name_H-M   'P 1'
#
loop_
_entity.id
_entity.type
_entity.pdbx_description
1 polymer ?
#
loop_
_entity_poly.entity_id
_entity_poly.type
_entity_poly.pdbx_seq_one_letter_code
_entity_poly.pdbx_strand_id
1 'polypeptide(L)'
;MENADMPAMPQSFAMTNEECGNAMSHLGKEDAAISSGLTKREMFAMHAMSAWIQHHGSANNYGFSVSEAAIAAVGAADSLLLELGK
;
A
#
# COMPACT_ATOMS: atom_id res chain seq x y z
N MET A 1 10.52 4.21 -9.74
CA MET A 1 9.58 3.83 -8.67
C MET A 1 10.02 2.47 -8.18
N GLU A 2 10.30 2.33 -6.88
CA GLU A 2 10.69 1.05 -6.30
C GLU A 2 9.44 0.14 -6.19
N ASN A 3 9.64 -1.19 -6.07
CA ASN A 3 8.52 -2.14 -5.93
C ASN A 3 7.60 -1.77 -4.75
N ALA A 4 8.18 -1.22 -3.67
CA ALA A 4 7.48 -0.76 -2.48
C ALA A 4 6.50 0.38 -2.76
N ASP A 5 6.87 1.30 -3.66
CA ASP A 5 6.12 2.51 -4.01
C ASP A 5 5.10 2.26 -5.14
N MET A 6 5.10 1.06 -5.72
CA MET A 6 4.11 0.70 -6.73
C MET A 6 2.71 0.57 -6.10
N PRO A 7 1.65 0.80 -6.88
CA PRO A 7 0.28 0.56 -6.42
C PRO A 7 0.08 -0.87 -5.93
N ALA A 8 -0.61 -1.03 -4.81
CA ALA A 8 -0.90 -2.34 -4.22
C ALA A 8 -1.97 -3.12 -5.00
N MET A 9 -2.77 -2.43 -5.81
CA MET A 9 -3.78 -3.00 -6.67
C MET A 9 -3.55 -2.54 -8.12
N PRO A 10 -3.83 -3.40 -9.12
CA PRO A 10 -3.88 -2.99 -10.51
C PRO A 10 -4.82 -1.80 -10.64
N GLN A 11 -4.31 -0.72 -11.23
CA GLN A 11 -5.14 0.44 -11.49
C GLN A 11 -6.20 0.07 -12.53
N SER A 12 -7.41 0.58 -12.39
CA SER A 12 -8.58 0.23 -13.22
C SER A 12 -8.34 0.40 -14.73
N PHE A 13 -7.44 1.30 -15.14
CA PHE A 13 -7.03 1.46 -16.54
C PHE A 13 -6.25 0.27 -17.12
N ALA A 14 -5.72 -0.62 -16.27
CA ALA A 14 -4.93 -1.79 -16.66
C ALA A 14 -5.75 -3.11 -16.64
N MET A 15 -7.05 -3.06 -16.35
CA MET A 15 -7.88 -4.25 -16.10
C MET A 15 -8.97 -4.55 -17.14
N THR A 16 -9.05 -3.82 -18.25
CA THR A 16 -10.01 -4.16 -19.33
C THR A 16 -9.28 -4.71 -20.55
N ASN A 17 -9.28 -6.04 -20.69
CA ASN A 17 -8.89 -6.72 -21.93
C ASN A 17 -9.86 -6.44 -23.11
N GLU A 18 -10.89 -5.63 -22.92
CA GLU A 18 -11.84 -5.21 -23.96
C GLU A 18 -11.70 -3.72 -24.37
N GLU A 19 -10.86 -2.91 -23.71
CA GLU A 19 -10.73 -1.48 -24.04
C GLU A 19 -9.28 -1.08 -24.31
N CYS A 20 -8.57 -1.85 -25.14
CA CYS A 20 -7.29 -1.46 -25.75
C CYS A 20 -7.42 -0.27 -26.75
N GLY A 21 -8.53 0.48 -26.71
CA GLY A 21 -8.90 1.47 -27.73
C GLY A 21 -8.84 2.93 -27.30
N ASN A 22 -8.88 3.26 -26.00
CA ASN A 22 -9.05 4.66 -25.56
C ASN A 22 -8.08 5.14 -24.48
N ALA A 23 -7.06 4.35 -24.10
CA ALA A 23 -6.05 4.77 -23.13
C ALA A 23 -5.23 6.00 -23.58
N MET A 24 -5.18 6.30 -24.89
CA MET A 24 -4.52 7.51 -25.39
C MET A 24 -5.34 8.81 -25.24
N SER A 25 -6.66 8.77 -25.00
CA SER A 25 -7.47 9.99 -24.98
C SER A 25 -7.34 10.79 -23.67
N HIS A 26 -6.72 10.19 -22.64
CA HIS A 26 -6.45 10.85 -21.35
C HIS A 26 -4.95 11.12 -21.10
N LEU A 27 -4.07 10.76 -22.04
CA LEU A 27 -2.65 11.16 -22.02
C LEU A 27 -2.43 12.67 -22.19
N GLY A 28 -3.48 13.46 -22.41
CA GLY A 28 -3.43 14.92 -22.42
C GLY A 28 -3.50 15.59 -21.04
N LYS A 29 -3.54 14.82 -19.94
CA LYS A 29 -3.44 15.35 -18.56
C LYS A 29 -2.36 14.60 -17.81
N GLU A 30 -1.11 14.98 -18.10
CA GLU A 30 0.13 14.44 -17.54
C GLU A 30 0.21 14.49 -16.00
N ASP A 31 -0.72 15.20 -15.32
CA ASP A 31 -0.75 15.33 -13.87
C ASP A 31 -1.80 14.47 -13.14
N ALA A 32 -2.65 13.71 -13.86
CA ALA A 32 -3.81 13.02 -13.25
C ALA A 32 -3.64 11.51 -13.02
N ALA A 33 -2.53 10.90 -13.47
CA ALA A 33 -2.20 9.51 -13.17
C ALA A 33 -1.56 9.33 -11.77
N ILE A 34 -1.99 10.14 -10.81
CA ILE A 34 -1.70 9.94 -9.40
C ILE A 34 -2.40 8.63 -9.03
N SER A 35 -1.63 7.58 -8.73
CA SER A 35 -2.17 6.31 -8.25
C SER A 35 -3.13 6.60 -7.09
N SER A 36 -4.43 6.47 -7.33
CA SER A 36 -5.46 6.92 -6.38
C SER A 36 -5.68 5.92 -5.23
N GLY A 37 -4.63 5.21 -4.81
CA GLY A 37 -4.69 4.17 -3.79
C GLY A 37 -3.36 3.96 -3.07
N LEU A 38 -3.38 3.04 -2.10
CA LEU A 38 -2.21 2.70 -1.28
C LEU A 38 -1.10 2.09 -2.14
N THR A 39 0.13 2.48 -1.84
CA THR A 39 1.33 1.75 -2.28
C THR A 39 1.39 0.37 -1.62
N LYS A 40 2.17 -0.56 -2.18
CA LYS A 40 2.36 -1.90 -1.60
C LYS A 40 2.86 -1.81 -0.16
N ARG A 41 3.81 -0.91 0.11
CA ARG A 41 4.35 -0.68 1.46
C ARG A 41 3.26 -0.23 2.44
N GLU A 42 2.46 0.76 2.04
CA GLU A 42 1.36 1.28 2.89
C GLU A 42 0.29 0.22 3.12
N MET A 43 -0.08 -0.57 2.11
CA MET A 43 -1.03 -1.66 2.26
C MET A 43 -0.53 -2.68 3.29
N PHE A 44 0.72 -3.15 3.17
CA PHE A 44 1.28 -4.11 4.11
C PHE A 44 1.40 -3.56 5.53
N ALA A 45 1.88 -2.31 5.68
CA ALA A 45 1.97 -1.66 6.98
C ALA A 45 0.58 -1.48 7.64
N MET A 46 -0.45 -1.14 6.85
CA MET A 46 -1.83 -1.04 7.33
C MET A 46 -2.36 -2.38 7.83
N HIS A 47 -2.11 -3.48 7.12
CA HIS A 47 -2.51 -4.81 7.57
C HIS A 47 -1.80 -5.24 8.85
N ALA A 48 -0.50 -4.97 8.97
CA ALA A 48 0.26 -5.23 10.18
C ALA A 48 -0.27 -4.42 11.37
N MET A 49 -0.57 -3.12 11.19
CA MET A 49 -1.18 -2.28 12.22
C MET A 49 -2.59 -2.74 12.60
N SER A 50 -3.40 -3.16 11.65
CA SER A 50 -4.75 -3.68 11.92
C SER A 50 -4.68 -4.93 12.79
N ALA A 51 -3.82 -5.89 12.46
CA ALA A 51 -3.59 -7.08 13.28
C ALA A 51 -3.07 -6.72 14.68
N TRP A 52 -2.18 -5.74 14.77
CA TRP A 52 -1.66 -5.26 16.05
C TRP A 52 -2.76 -4.68 16.94
N ILE A 53 -3.63 -3.81 16.39
CA ILE A 53 -4.77 -3.22 17.08
C ILE A 53 -5.76 -4.30 17.55
N GLN A 54 -6.03 -5.30 16.69
CA GLN A 54 -6.91 -6.41 17.06
C GLN A 54 -6.36 -7.24 18.22
N HIS A 55 -5.03 -7.47 18.25
CA HIS A 55 -4.38 -8.25 19.29
C HIS A 55 -4.26 -7.50 20.62
N HIS A 56 -3.89 -6.22 20.60
CA HIS A 56 -3.58 -5.45 21.81
C HIS A 56 -4.72 -4.54 22.28
N GLY A 57 -5.77 -4.36 21.47
CA GLY A 57 -6.89 -3.47 21.75
C GLY A 57 -6.52 -1.99 21.62
N SER A 58 -7.27 -1.12 22.31
CA SER A 58 -7.01 0.32 22.32
C SER A 58 -5.75 0.64 23.11
N ALA A 59 -4.87 1.45 22.53
CA ALA A 59 -3.55 1.84 23.05
C ALA A 59 -3.57 2.42 24.48
N ASN A 60 -4.71 2.89 24.95
CA ASN A 60 -4.82 3.62 26.21
C ASN A 60 -4.86 2.73 27.45
N ASN A 61 -5.02 1.41 27.33
CA ASN A 61 -5.30 0.54 28.48
C ASN A 61 -4.21 -0.47 28.86
N TYR A 62 -3.18 -0.68 28.03
CA TYR A 62 -2.26 -1.83 28.20
C TYR A 62 -0.76 -1.49 28.17
N GLY A 63 -0.37 -0.21 28.17
CA GLY A 63 1.05 0.16 28.28
C GLY A 63 1.87 -0.07 27.01
N PHE A 64 1.24 0.00 25.84
CA PHE A 64 1.93 -0.14 24.55
C PHE A 64 1.91 1.16 23.74
N SER A 65 3.02 1.48 23.08
CA SER A 65 3.17 2.67 22.27
C SER A 65 2.68 2.44 20.84
N VAL A 66 1.68 3.21 20.40
CA VAL A 66 1.22 3.25 18.99
C VAL A 66 2.37 3.62 18.05
N SER A 67 3.29 4.48 18.50
CA SER A 67 4.42 4.89 17.68
C SER A 67 5.39 3.73 17.44
N GLU A 68 5.65 2.91 18.44
CA GLU A 68 6.51 1.72 18.29
C GLU A 68 5.84 0.69 17.39
N ALA A 69 4.53 0.50 17.54
CA ALA A 69 3.76 -0.38 16.67
C ALA A 69 3.82 0.07 15.20
N ALA A 70 3.69 1.37 14.93
CA ALA A 70 3.79 1.92 13.58
C ALA A 70 5.18 1.68 12.96
N ILE A 71 6.25 1.90 13.72
CA ILE A 71 7.62 1.63 13.27
C ILE A 71 7.80 0.15 12.95
N ALA A 72 7.34 -0.74 13.83
CA ALA A 72 7.42 -2.18 13.62
C ALA A 72 6.61 -2.64 12.39
N ALA A 73 5.43 -2.07 12.17
CA ALA A 73 4.59 -2.38 11.02
C ALA A 73 5.25 -1.99 9.69
N VAL A 74 5.89 -0.82 9.63
CA VAL A 74 6.66 -0.40 8.45
C VAL A 74 7.86 -1.31 8.22
N GLY A 75 8.62 -1.66 9.26
CA GLY A 75 9.76 -2.58 9.14
C GLY A 75 9.34 -3.99 8.69
N ALA A 76 8.17 -4.47 9.13
CA ALA A 76 7.60 -5.72 8.66
C ALA A 76 7.21 -5.65 7.17
N ALA A 77 6.61 -4.55 6.73
CA ALA A 77 6.29 -4.32 5.32
C ALA A 77 7.55 -4.30 4.44
N ASP A 78 8.60 -3.61 4.88
CA ASP A 78 9.89 -3.53 4.18
C ASP A 78 10.53 -4.92 4.05
N SER A 79 10.52 -5.69 5.14
CA SER A 79 11.08 -7.05 5.16
C SER A 79 10.33 -8.00 4.21
N LEU A 80 9.00 -7.91 4.18
CA LEU A 80 8.17 -8.71 3.29
C LEU A 80 8.39 -8.36 1.82
N LEU A 81 8.45 -7.06 1.50
CA LEU A 81 8.69 -6.58 0.15
C LEU A 81 10.07 -6.97 -0.38
N LEU A 82 11.08 -6.96 0.49
CA LEU A 82 12.41 -7.46 0.18
C LEU A 82 12.42 -8.97 -0.09
N GLU A 83 11.67 -9.76 0.67
CA GLU A 83 11.53 -11.20 0.42
C GLU A 83 10.83 -11.50 -0.90
N LEU A 84 9.74 -10.79 -1.22
CA LEU A 84 8.99 -10.96 -2.47
C LEU A 84 9.72 -10.44 -3.71
N GLY A 85 10.77 -9.65 -3.53
CA GLY A 85 11.62 -9.15 -4.61
C GLY A 85 12.77 -10.10 -4.99
N LYS A 86 12.92 -11.25 -4.31
CA LYS A 86 13.88 -12.31 -4.65
C LYS A 86 13.35 -13.20 -5.77
#